data_AF-A0A3E0KNF9-F1
#
_entry.id   AF-A0A3E0KNF9-F1
#
_cell.length_a   1.000
_cell.length_b   1.000
_cell.length_c   1.000
_cell.angle_alpha   90.00
_cell.angle_beta   90.00
_cell.angle_gamma   90.00
#
_symmetry.space_group_name_H-M   'P 1'
#
loop_
_entity.id
_entity.type
_entity.pdbx_description
1 polymer ?
#
loop_
_entity_poly.entity_id
_entity_poly.type
_entity_poly.pdbx_seq_one_letter_code
_entity_poly.pdbx_strand_id
1 'polypeptide(L)'
;MDAANFAFSLDEQLIEKVFRGSLDALRQAHHQMFEFTEAAREERIRLKQLIEQAREQVLICIRQVDELEEQSNAARSLLAEISRNYASFTSEEIREAYERAERIMVALGAARERERALRQRRDDLERQLRHLENLLTRAEQVVSQVSVALDFLSGNLASLTNQVEGMRERAYVAHHVIRAQEEERRRLARELHDGPAQMLANLVLRLDIAERMID
;
A
#
# COMPACT_ATOMS: atom_id res chain seq x y z
N MET A 1 14.15 -23.29 38.40
CA MET A 1 13.69 -24.08 37.23
C MET A 1 13.33 -23.14 36.05
N ASP A 2 13.81 -21.90 36.05
CA ASP A 2 13.00 -20.82 35.46
C ASP A 2 13.68 -20.02 34.35
N ALA A 3 14.98 -19.72 34.44
CA ALA A 3 15.59 -18.73 33.53
C ALA A 3 15.65 -19.16 32.05
N ALA A 4 15.98 -20.42 31.76
CA ALA A 4 16.16 -20.91 30.38
C ALA A 4 14.84 -21.17 29.65
N ASN A 5 13.83 -21.72 30.35
CA ASN A 5 12.48 -21.88 29.80
C ASN A 5 11.78 -20.53 29.61
N PHE A 6 12.02 -19.57 30.51
CA PHE A 6 11.45 -18.22 30.42
C PHE A 6 12.09 -17.40 29.30
N ALA A 7 13.41 -17.52 29.08
CA ALA A 7 14.11 -16.86 27.98
C ALA A 7 13.64 -17.37 26.61
N PHE A 8 13.50 -18.69 26.44
CA PHE A 8 13.02 -19.29 25.19
C PHE A 8 11.56 -18.91 24.87
N SER A 9 10.68 -18.83 25.88
CA SER A 9 9.30 -18.39 25.68
C SER A 9 9.19 -16.89 25.35
N LEU A 10 10.13 -16.07 25.81
CA LEU A 10 10.12 -14.63 25.56
C LEU A 10 10.43 -14.32 24.09
N ASP A 11 11.46 -14.97 23.52
CA ASP A 11 11.83 -14.80 22.10
C ASP A 11 10.72 -15.27 21.16
N GLU A 12 10.05 -16.37 21.50
CA GLU A 12 8.92 -16.92 20.73
C GLU A 12 7.73 -15.95 20.68
N GLN A 13 7.34 -15.40 21.83
CA GLN A 13 6.26 -14.40 21.92
C GLN A 13 6.62 -13.10 21.19
N LEU A 14 7.90 -12.71 21.22
CA LEU A 14 8.37 -11.51 20.53
C LEU A 14 8.33 -11.71 19.01
N ILE A 15 8.76 -12.87 18.51
CA ILE A 15 8.67 -13.24 17.10
C ILE A 15 7.22 -13.27 16.62
N GLU A 16 6.32 -13.95 17.34
CA GLU A 16 4.90 -14.01 16.98
C GLU A 16 4.25 -12.62 16.94
N LYS A 17 4.58 -11.76 17.91
CA LYS A 17 4.07 -10.38 17.99
C LYS A 17 4.60 -9.50 16.85
N VAL A 18 5.89 -9.59 16.51
CA VAL A 18 6.48 -8.85 15.38
C VAL A 18 5.86 -9.31 14.06
N PHE A 19 5.66 -10.62 13.89
CA PHE A 19 5.01 -11.16 12.70
C PHE A 19 3.56 -10.71 12.56
N ARG A 20 2.75 -10.82 13.63
CA ARG A 20 1.36 -10.33 13.61
C ARG A 20 1.29 -8.84 13.32
N GLY A 21 2.14 -8.03 13.97
CA GLY A 21 2.20 -6.59 13.71
C GLY A 21 2.55 -6.27 12.26
N SER A 22 3.48 -7.01 11.65
CA SER A 22 3.84 -6.86 10.24
C SER A 22 2.70 -7.24 9.31
N LEU A 23 1.97 -8.32 9.64
CA LEU A 23 0.84 -8.83 8.86
C LEU A 23 -0.35 -7.86 8.92
N ASP A 24 -0.64 -7.29 10.08
CA ASP A 24 -1.67 -6.28 10.26
C ASP A 24 -1.31 -4.98 9.54
N ALA A 25 -0.04 -4.54 9.59
CA ALA A 25 0.43 -3.39 8.83
C ALA A 25 0.28 -3.59 7.31
N LEU A 26 0.60 -4.78 6.80
CA LEU A 26 0.42 -5.11 5.39
C LEU A 26 -1.06 -5.19 4.99
N ARG A 27 -1.93 -5.75 5.83
CA ARG A 27 -3.39 -5.74 5.62
C ARG A 27 -3.94 -4.32 5.55
N GLN A 28 -3.49 -3.46 6.46
CA GLN A 28 -3.88 -2.05 6.48
C GLN A 28 -3.42 -1.34 5.20
N ALA A 29 -2.18 -1.55 4.78
CA ALA A 29 -1.65 -0.98 3.53
C ALA A 29 -2.43 -1.48 2.30
N HIS A 30 -2.77 -2.77 2.25
CA HIS A 30 -3.60 -3.35 1.19
C HIS A 30 -4.98 -2.69 1.12
N HIS A 31 -5.64 -2.52 2.27
CA HIS A 31 -6.95 -1.88 2.34
C HIS A 31 -6.91 -0.41 1.90
N GLN A 32 -5.94 0.36 2.41
CA GLN A 32 -5.74 1.75 2.00
C GLN A 32 -5.46 1.88 0.50
N MET A 33 -4.68 0.96 -0.06
CA MET A 33 -4.38 0.96 -1.49
C MET A 33 -5.62 0.62 -2.32
N PHE A 34 -6.48 -0.28 -1.84
CA PHE A 34 -7.76 -0.56 -2.48
C PHE A 34 -8.66 0.68 -2.51
N GLU A 35 -8.85 1.35 -1.38
CA GLU A 35 -9.62 2.61 -1.30
C GLU A 35 -9.05 3.68 -2.24
N PHE A 36 -7.72 3.83 -2.27
CA PHE A 36 -7.04 4.73 -3.20
C PHE A 36 -7.34 4.38 -4.66
N THR A 37 -7.27 3.10 -5.04
CA THR A 37 -7.54 2.68 -6.42
C THR A 37 -8.98 2.94 -6.84
N GLU A 38 -9.95 2.75 -5.95
CA GLU A 38 -11.34 3.05 -6.23
C GLU A 38 -11.58 4.55 -6.39
N ALA A 39 -11.06 5.37 -5.47
CA ALA A 39 -11.14 6.83 -5.58
C ALA A 39 -10.46 7.37 -6.87
N ALA A 40 -9.32 6.80 -7.24
CA ALA A 40 -8.63 7.16 -8.47
C ALA A 40 -9.39 6.71 -9.74
N ARG A 41 -10.13 5.60 -9.69
CA ARG A 41 -11.02 5.17 -10.79
C ARG A 41 -12.17 6.15 -11.00
N GLU A 42 -12.78 6.63 -9.92
CA GLU A 42 -13.82 7.65 -9.97
C GLU A 42 -13.29 8.97 -10.55
N GLU A 43 -12.15 9.45 -10.06
CA GLU A 43 -11.53 10.68 -10.56
C GLU A 43 -11.12 10.55 -12.04
N ARG A 44 -10.70 9.35 -12.48
CA ARG A 44 -10.42 9.08 -13.90
C ARG A 44 -11.68 9.25 -14.76
N ILE A 45 -12.83 8.77 -14.30
CA ILE A 45 -14.12 8.93 -15.01
C ILE A 45 -14.46 10.42 -15.10
N ARG A 46 -14.34 11.13 -13.97
CA ARG A 46 -14.59 12.57 -13.90
C ARG A 46 -13.69 13.38 -14.84
N LEU A 47 -12.39 13.11 -14.84
CA LEU A 47 -11.43 13.78 -15.74
C LEU A 47 -11.78 13.52 -17.21
N LYS A 48 -12.15 12.30 -17.58
CA LYS A 48 -12.59 11.99 -18.96
C LYS A 48 -13.82 12.80 -19.35
N GLN A 49 -14.81 12.93 -18.47
CA GLN A 49 -15.99 13.77 -18.72
C GLN A 49 -15.62 15.25 -18.88
N LEU A 50 -14.74 15.78 -18.02
CA LEU A 50 -14.27 17.17 -18.12
C LEU A 50 -13.48 17.43 -19.40
N ILE A 51 -12.67 16.46 -19.86
CA ILE A 51 -11.93 16.55 -21.12
C ILE A 51 -12.91 16.61 -22.30
N GLU A 52 -13.94 15.77 -22.32
CA GLU A 52 -14.95 15.81 -23.39
C GLU A 52 -15.71 17.14 -23.41
N GLN A 53 -16.13 17.65 -22.26
CA GLN A 53 -16.74 18.98 -22.16
C GLN A 53 -15.80 20.09 -22.67
N ALA A 54 -14.51 20.03 -22.31
CA ALA A 54 -13.52 20.98 -22.81
C ALA A 54 -13.32 20.86 -24.33
N ARG A 55 -13.34 19.65 -24.88
CA ARG A 55 -13.24 19.41 -26.33
C ARG A 55 -14.42 20.02 -27.09
N GLU A 56 -15.64 19.84 -26.58
CA GLU A 56 -16.85 20.45 -27.16
C GLU A 56 -16.76 21.98 -27.12
N GLN A 57 -16.36 22.55 -25.99
CA GLN A 57 -16.18 24.01 -25.84
C GLN A 57 -15.12 24.56 -26.78
N VAL A 58 -13.98 23.86 -26.93
CA VAL A 58 -12.93 24.23 -27.89
C VAL A 58 -13.50 24.22 -29.31
N LEU A 59 -14.27 23.20 -29.69
CA LEU A 59 -14.83 23.09 -31.04
C LEU A 59 -15.86 24.18 -31.34
N ILE A 60 -16.69 24.56 -30.36
CA ILE A 60 -17.59 25.71 -30.48
C ILE A 60 -16.78 27.01 -30.66
N CYS A 61 -15.73 27.19 -29.86
CA CYS A 61 -14.90 28.39 -29.90
C CYS A 61 -14.13 28.51 -31.22
N ILE A 62 -13.62 27.41 -31.77
CA ILE A 62 -12.97 27.37 -33.09
C ILE A 62 -13.93 27.88 -34.16
N ARG A 63 -15.16 27.36 -34.21
CA ARG A 63 -16.16 27.83 -35.19
C ARG A 63 -16.45 29.33 -35.06
N GLN A 64 -16.50 29.84 -33.83
CA GLN A 64 -16.70 31.27 -33.59
C GLN A 64 -15.49 32.09 -34.07
N VAL A 65 -14.26 31.60 -33.88
CA VAL A 65 -13.06 32.24 -34.41
C VAL A 65 -13.08 32.24 -35.93
N ASP A 66 -13.37 31.11 -36.57
CA ASP A 66 -13.45 30.99 -38.04
C ASP A 66 -14.46 31.97 -38.63
N GLU A 67 -15.66 32.07 -38.05
CA GLU A 67 -16.69 33.02 -38.49
C GLU A 67 -16.22 34.49 -38.35
N LEU A 68 -15.60 34.83 -37.22
CA LEU A 68 -15.06 36.17 -36.99
C LEU A 68 -13.85 36.49 -37.89
N GLU A 69 -13.07 35.48 -38.29
CA GLU A 69 -12.00 35.63 -39.26
C GLU A 69 -12.54 35.95 -40.65
N GLU A 70 -13.59 35.26 -41.10
CA GLU A 70 -14.27 35.58 -42.36
C GLU A 70 -14.83 37.01 -42.34
N GLN A 71 -15.52 37.38 -41.26
CA GLN A 71 -16.03 38.75 -41.09
C GLN A 71 -14.91 39.80 -41.06
N SER A 72 -13.78 39.49 -40.42
CA SER A 72 -12.61 40.38 -40.37
C SER A 72 -11.97 40.55 -41.74
N ASN A 73 -11.89 39.48 -42.54
CA ASN A 73 -11.41 39.53 -43.91
C ASN A 73 -12.32 40.39 -44.80
N ALA A 74 -13.63 40.21 -44.70
CA ALA A 74 -14.60 41.02 -45.43
C ALA A 74 -14.51 42.51 -45.04
N ALA A 75 -14.42 42.82 -43.75
CA ALA A 75 -14.26 44.19 -43.26
C ALA A 75 -12.95 44.84 -43.76
N ARG A 76 -11.84 44.09 -43.78
CA ARG A 76 -10.56 44.58 -44.33
C ARG A 76 -10.64 44.86 -45.82
N SER A 77 -11.30 44.00 -46.60
CA SER A 77 -11.52 44.21 -48.03
C SER A 77 -12.36 45.47 -48.30
N LEU A 78 -13.42 45.68 -47.54
CA LEU A 78 -14.26 46.89 -47.62
C LEU A 78 -13.46 48.15 -47.30
N LEU A 79 -12.68 48.16 -46.21
CA LEU A 79 -11.83 49.30 -45.85
C LEU A 79 -10.78 49.59 -46.93
N ALA A 80 -10.22 48.55 -47.57
CA ALA A 80 -9.29 48.72 -48.68
C ALA A 80 -9.97 49.33 -49.92
N GLU A 81 -11.23 48.97 -50.19
CA GLU A 81 -12.03 49.56 -51.28
C GLU A 81 -12.37 51.02 -50.99
N ILE A 82 -12.82 51.34 -49.78
CA ILE A 82 -13.07 52.71 -49.31
C ILE A 82 -11.80 53.56 -49.43
N SER A 83 -10.65 53.01 -49.03
CA SER A 83 -9.36 53.70 -49.16
C SER A 83 -8.96 53.97 -50.61
N ARG A 84 -9.36 53.13 -51.58
CA ARG A 84 -9.10 53.35 -53.01
C ARG A 84 -10.08 54.34 -53.64
N ASN A 85 -11.35 54.26 -53.26
CA ASN A 85 -12.46 55.00 -53.86
C ASN A 85 -13.04 56.05 -52.90
N TYR A 86 -12.18 56.75 -52.16
CA TYR A 86 -12.60 57.62 -51.04
C TYR A 86 -13.63 58.69 -51.43
N ALA A 87 -13.56 59.21 -52.67
CA ALA A 87 -14.51 60.21 -53.17
C ALA A 87 -15.93 59.68 -53.43
N SER A 88 -16.10 58.36 -53.50
CA SER A 88 -17.38 57.70 -53.78
C SER A 88 -18.18 57.33 -52.53
N PHE A 89 -17.61 57.52 -51.33
CA PHE A 89 -18.26 57.20 -50.06
C PHE A 89 -18.51 58.48 -49.24
N THR A 90 -19.61 58.47 -48.49
CA THR A 90 -19.93 59.54 -47.55
C THR A 90 -19.13 59.41 -46.26
N SER A 91 -18.95 60.52 -45.53
CA SER A 91 -18.26 60.49 -44.24
C SER A 91 -18.91 59.54 -43.23
N GLU A 92 -20.23 59.37 -43.29
CA GLU A 92 -20.95 58.46 -42.41
C GLU A 92 -20.68 56.99 -42.77
N GLU A 93 -20.74 56.62 -44.06
CA GLU A 93 -20.42 55.25 -44.51
C GLU A 93 -18.98 54.84 -44.18
N ILE A 94 -18.04 55.78 -44.33
CA ILE A 94 -16.63 55.57 -43.96
C ILE A 94 -16.54 55.29 -42.45
N ARG A 95 -17.18 56.13 -41.63
CA ARG A 95 -17.18 55.98 -40.17
C ARG A 95 -17.79 54.64 -39.74
N GLU A 96 -18.95 54.28 -40.27
CA GLU A 96 -19.63 53.02 -39.97
C GLU A 96 -18.76 51.80 -40.33
N ALA A 97 -18.06 51.85 -41.46
CA ALA A 97 -17.17 50.77 -41.89
C ALA A 97 -15.99 50.58 -40.91
N TYR A 98 -15.36 51.67 -40.46
CA TYR A 98 -14.29 51.61 -39.46
C TYR A 98 -14.81 51.10 -38.11
N GLU A 99 -15.93 51.64 -37.61
CA GLU A 99 -16.53 51.20 -36.34
C GLU A 99 -16.96 49.72 -36.38
N ARG A 100 -17.43 49.23 -37.54
CA ARG A 100 -17.75 47.82 -37.73
C ARG A 100 -16.50 46.95 -37.74
N ALA A 101 -15.44 47.37 -38.45
CA ALA A 101 -14.18 46.64 -38.51
C ALA A 101 -13.53 46.55 -37.12
N GLU A 102 -13.53 47.64 -36.35
CA GLU A 102 -13.01 47.68 -34.98
C GLU A 102 -13.76 46.70 -34.07
N ARG A 103 -15.10 46.71 -34.10
CA ARG A 103 -15.93 45.75 -33.33
C ARG A 103 -15.60 44.30 -33.66
N ILE A 104 -15.45 43.96 -34.94
CA ILE A 104 -15.09 42.61 -35.38
C ILE A 104 -13.68 42.24 -34.89
N MET A 105 -12.71 43.15 -35.00
CA MET A 105 -11.33 42.90 -34.56
C MET A 105 -11.24 42.65 -33.05
N VAL A 106 -11.96 43.43 -32.24
CA VAL A 106 -12.04 43.23 -30.79
C VAL A 106 -12.68 41.89 -30.46
N ALA A 107 -13.81 41.55 -31.11
CA ALA A 107 -14.48 40.28 -30.92
C ALA A 107 -13.59 39.08 -31.30
N LEU A 108 -12.90 39.17 -32.44
CA LEU A 108 -11.96 38.14 -32.92
C LEU A 108 -10.79 37.96 -31.95
N GLY A 109 -10.22 39.05 -31.43
CA GLY A 109 -9.17 39.00 -30.43
C GLY A 109 -9.63 38.27 -29.16
N ALA A 110 -10.80 38.62 -28.64
CA ALA A 110 -11.38 37.97 -27.48
C ALA A 110 -11.69 36.48 -27.71
N ALA A 111 -12.22 36.12 -28.90
CA ALA A 111 -12.52 34.74 -29.25
C ALA A 111 -11.25 33.88 -29.35
N ARG A 112 -10.19 34.39 -30.00
CA ARG A 112 -8.89 33.70 -30.08
C ARG A 112 -8.26 33.46 -28.71
N GLU A 113 -8.37 34.43 -27.80
CA GLU A 113 -7.84 34.27 -26.44
C GLU A 113 -8.62 33.22 -25.65
N ARG A 114 -9.96 33.21 -25.77
CA ARG A 114 -10.79 32.14 -25.18
C ARG A 114 -10.44 30.78 -25.75
N GLU A 115 -10.23 30.67 -27.06
CA GLU A 115 -9.85 29.42 -27.71
C GLU A 115 -8.52 28.88 -27.14
N ARG A 116 -7.51 29.74 -27.02
CA ARG A 116 -6.21 29.40 -26.42
C ARG A 116 -6.36 28.92 -24.98
N ALA A 117 -7.12 29.65 -24.17
CA ALA A 117 -7.36 29.28 -22.77
C ALA A 117 -8.08 27.93 -22.65
N LEU A 118 -9.09 27.68 -23.49
CA LEU A 118 -9.81 26.41 -23.51
C LEU A 118 -8.92 25.24 -23.98
N ARG A 119 -8.10 25.45 -25.01
CA ARG A 119 -7.12 24.44 -25.47
C ARG A 119 -6.10 24.13 -24.37
N GLN A 120 -5.56 25.13 -23.70
CA GLN A 120 -4.62 24.94 -22.60
C GLN A 120 -5.27 24.16 -21.45
N ARG A 121 -6.51 24.51 -21.07
CA ARG A 121 -7.26 23.78 -20.04
C ARG A 121 -7.49 22.31 -20.42
N ARG A 122 -7.86 22.04 -21.67
CA ARG A 122 -8.00 20.66 -22.17
C ARG A 122 -6.67 19.91 -22.06
N ASP A 123 -5.58 20.51 -22.51
CA ASP A 123 -4.26 19.88 -22.51
C ASP A 123 -3.77 19.58 -21.07
N ASP A 124 -4.05 20.47 -20.13
CA ASP A 124 -3.74 20.28 -18.71
C ASP A 124 -4.58 19.14 -18.10
N LEU A 125 -5.88 19.06 -18.41
CA LEU A 125 -6.73 17.94 -18.00
C LEU A 125 -6.23 16.60 -18.58
N GLU A 126 -5.81 16.59 -19.85
CA GLU A 126 -5.24 15.38 -20.48
C GLU A 126 -3.91 14.95 -19.84
N ARG A 127 -3.06 15.90 -19.42
CA ARG A 127 -1.83 15.61 -18.66
C ARG A 127 -2.16 15.03 -17.29
N GLN A 128 -3.14 15.61 -16.59
CA GLN A 128 -3.61 15.11 -15.30
C GLN A 128 -4.14 13.68 -15.41
N LEU A 129 -4.94 13.39 -16.45
CA LEU A 129 -5.45 12.04 -16.71
C LEU A 129 -4.31 11.03 -16.92
N ARG A 130 -3.32 11.36 -17.77
CA ARG A 130 -2.16 10.48 -17.98
C ARG A 130 -1.36 10.24 -16.70
N HIS A 131 -1.20 11.28 -15.87
CA HIS A 131 -0.53 11.13 -14.58
C HIS A 131 -1.30 10.21 -13.65
N LEU A 132 -2.62 10.38 -13.55
CA LEU A 132 -3.50 9.55 -12.74
C LEU A 132 -3.48 8.08 -13.20
N GLU A 133 -3.50 7.83 -14.50
CA GLU A 133 -3.41 6.46 -15.06
C GLU A 133 -2.08 5.79 -14.68
N ASN A 134 -0.96 6.52 -14.72
CA ASN A 134 0.32 6.00 -14.27
C ASN A 134 0.34 5.69 -12.76
N LEU A 135 -0.31 6.53 -11.93
CA LEU A 135 -0.43 6.28 -10.49
C LEU A 135 -1.28 5.05 -10.21
N LEU A 136 -2.38 4.85 -10.96
CA LEU A 136 -3.22 3.66 -10.86
C LEU A 136 -2.43 2.38 -11.18
N THR A 137 -1.66 2.35 -12.27
CA THR A 137 -0.85 1.18 -12.61
C THR A 137 0.18 0.85 -11.53
N ARG A 138 0.81 1.88 -10.94
CA ARG A 138 1.75 1.69 -9.82
C ARG A 138 1.05 1.17 -8.58
N ALA A 139 -0.13 1.70 -8.25
CA ALA A 139 -0.91 1.22 -7.12
C ALA A 139 -1.31 -0.25 -7.29
N GLU A 140 -1.79 -0.65 -8.47
CA GLU A 140 -2.12 -2.04 -8.79
C GLU A 140 -0.91 -2.98 -8.62
N GLN A 141 0.28 -2.56 -9.04
CA GLN A 141 1.52 -3.31 -8.82
C GLN A 141 1.82 -3.48 -7.33
N VAL A 142 1.68 -2.42 -6.53
CA VAL A 142 1.93 -2.50 -5.08
C VAL A 142 0.88 -3.39 -4.40
N VAL A 143 -0.39 -3.30 -4.77
CA VAL A 143 -1.44 -4.21 -4.27
C VAL A 143 -1.02 -5.65 -4.51
N SER A 144 -0.64 -6.00 -5.75
CA SER A 144 -0.21 -7.35 -6.09
C SER A 144 1.01 -7.82 -5.28
N GLN A 145 2.02 -6.96 -5.10
CA GLN A 145 3.20 -7.27 -4.29
C GLN A 145 2.84 -7.50 -2.81
N VAL A 146 1.95 -6.68 -2.26
CA VAL A 146 1.47 -6.81 -0.88
C VAL A 146 0.65 -8.08 -0.71
N SER A 147 -0.20 -8.45 -1.68
CA SER A 147 -0.94 -9.72 -1.64
C SER A 147 0.01 -10.92 -1.60
N VAL A 148 1.03 -10.96 -2.46
CA VAL A 148 2.04 -12.04 -2.45
C VAL A 148 2.80 -12.08 -1.13
N ALA A 149 3.19 -10.93 -0.58
CA ALA A 149 3.86 -10.86 0.71
C ALA A 149 2.96 -11.36 1.86
N LEU A 150 1.68 -11.00 1.85
CA LEU A 150 0.69 -11.47 2.81
C LEU A 150 0.51 -12.99 2.75
N ASP A 151 0.41 -13.57 1.55
CA ASP A 151 0.28 -15.01 1.35
C ASP A 151 1.51 -15.75 1.88
N PHE A 152 2.70 -15.25 1.56
CA PHE A 152 3.97 -15.83 2.01
C PHE A 152 4.13 -15.76 3.54
N LEU A 153 3.87 -14.61 4.14
CA LEU A 153 3.96 -14.42 5.59
C LEU A 153 2.91 -15.25 6.34
N SER A 154 1.69 -15.35 5.81
CA SER A 154 0.62 -16.15 6.42
C SER A 154 0.95 -17.64 6.39
N GLY A 155 1.49 -18.14 5.28
CA GLY A 155 1.94 -19.53 5.16
C GLY A 155 3.11 -19.87 6.09
N ASN A 156 4.10 -18.98 6.18
CA ASN A 156 5.25 -19.18 7.06
C ASN A 156 4.90 -19.10 8.54
N LEU A 157 3.96 -18.22 8.92
CA LEU A 157 3.49 -18.14 10.30
C LEU A 157 2.86 -19.46 10.75
N ALA A 158 1.99 -20.06 9.92
CA ALA A 158 1.38 -21.35 10.23
C ALA A 158 2.44 -22.45 10.41
N SER A 159 3.48 -22.46 9.58
CA SER A 159 4.60 -23.40 9.70
C SER A 159 5.41 -23.21 10.99
N LEU A 160 5.72 -21.95 11.34
CA LEU A 160 6.46 -21.61 12.56
C LEU A 160 5.67 -22.01 13.82
N THR A 161 4.37 -21.74 13.87
CA THR A 161 3.53 -22.14 15.02
C THR A 161 3.57 -23.66 15.23
N ASN A 162 3.45 -24.45 14.16
CA ASN A 162 3.52 -25.91 14.24
C ASN A 162 4.90 -26.41 14.70
N GLN A 163 5.99 -25.81 14.22
CA GLN A 163 7.35 -26.19 14.65
C GLN A 163 7.58 -25.90 16.14
N VAL A 164 7.11 -24.75 16.59
CA VAL A 164 7.18 -24.31 17.97
C VAL A 164 6.38 -25.23 18.91
N GLU A 165 5.15 -25.61 18.52
CA GLU A 165 4.36 -26.60 19.27
C GLU A 165 5.09 -27.94 19.39
N GLY A 166 5.66 -28.44 18.28
CA GLY A 166 6.46 -29.65 18.29
C GLY A 166 7.73 -29.55 19.18
N MET A 167 8.36 -28.39 19.28
CA MET A 167 9.46 -28.15 20.21
C MET A 167 9.00 -28.17 21.67
N ARG A 168 7.82 -27.61 21.97
CA ARG A 168 7.23 -27.65 23.33
C ARG A 168 6.93 -29.08 23.77
N GLU A 169 6.33 -29.88 22.91
CA GLU A 169 6.05 -31.29 23.20
C GLU A 169 7.34 -32.07 23.50
N ARG A 170 8.38 -31.88 22.66
CA ARG A 170 9.69 -32.52 22.87
C ARG A 170 10.34 -32.08 24.19
N ALA A 171 10.31 -30.79 24.50
CA ALA A 171 10.84 -30.26 25.74
C ALA A 171 10.09 -30.81 26.97
N TYR A 172 8.76 -30.92 26.87
CA TYR A 172 7.92 -31.52 27.91
C TYR A 172 8.26 -32.99 28.15
N VAL A 173 8.38 -33.79 27.08
CA VAL A 173 8.77 -35.20 27.17
C VAL A 173 10.19 -35.33 27.75
N ALA A 174 11.14 -34.54 27.26
CA ALA A 174 12.52 -34.55 27.76
C ALA A 174 12.58 -34.22 29.26
N HIS A 175 11.79 -33.25 29.72
CA HIS A 175 11.71 -32.90 31.14
C HIS A 175 11.21 -34.07 32.00
N HIS A 176 10.16 -34.76 31.56
CA HIS A 176 9.63 -35.94 32.26
C HIS A 176 10.63 -37.10 32.28
N VAL A 177 11.33 -37.34 31.18
CA VAL A 177 12.38 -38.36 31.12
C VAL A 177 13.51 -38.05 32.11
N ILE A 178 14.00 -36.81 32.14
CA ILE A 178 15.05 -36.38 33.08
C ILE A 178 14.56 -36.57 34.52
N ARG A 179 13.32 -36.17 34.81
CA ARG A 179 12.74 -36.33 36.14
C ARG A 179 12.64 -37.80 36.55
N ALA A 180 12.15 -38.67 35.67
CA ALA A 180 12.06 -40.11 35.91
C ALA A 180 13.45 -40.73 36.14
N GLN A 181 14.47 -40.32 35.36
CA GLN A 181 15.85 -40.76 35.56
C GLN A 181 16.41 -40.31 36.91
N GLU A 182 16.13 -39.08 37.34
CA GLU A 182 16.60 -38.56 38.62
C GLU A 182 15.90 -39.25 39.81
N GLU A 183 14.61 -39.58 39.67
CA GLU A 183 13.86 -40.39 40.65
C GLU A 183 14.44 -41.82 40.74
N GLU A 184 14.74 -42.46 39.61
CA GLU A 184 15.36 -43.78 39.58
C GLU A 184 16.78 -43.75 40.17
N ARG A 185 17.57 -42.71 39.85
CA ARG A 185 18.90 -42.51 40.43
C ARG A 185 18.84 -42.41 41.97
N ARG A 186 17.86 -41.69 42.52
CA ARG A 186 17.64 -41.59 43.97
C ARG A 186 17.17 -42.89 44.59
N ARG A 187 16.36 -43.68 43.87
CA ARG A 187 15.96 -45.01 44.30
C ARG A 187 17.16 -45.96 44.34
N LEU A 188 17.92 -46.05 43.26
CA LEU A 188 19.14 -46.88 43.19
C LEU A 188 20.15 -46.49 44.27
N ALA A 189 20.36 -45.20 44.51
CA ALA A 189 21.26 -44.74 45.57
C ALA A 189 20.82 -45.21 46.97
N ARG A 190 19.52 -45.26 47.24
CA ARG A 190 18.97 -45.83 48.48
C ARG A 190 19.18 -47.33 48.55
N GLU A 191 18.81 -48.07 47.51
CA GLU A 191 18.99 -49.53 47.45
C GLU A 191 20.48 -49.94 47.59
N LEU A 192 21.39 -49.21 46.94
CA LEU A 192 22.84 -49.40 47.06
C LEU A 192 23.37 -49.08 48.45
N HIS A 193 22.76 -48.15 49.20
CA HIS A 193 23.21 -47.76 50.53
C HIS A 193 22.62 -48.66 51.63
N ASP A 194 21.35 -49.04 51.51
CA ASP A 194 20.65 -49.87 52.49
C ASP A 194 21.19 -51.31 52.51
N GLY A 195 21.64 -51.85 51.37
CA GLY A 195 22.23 -53.20 51.28
C GLY A 195 23.47 -53.41 52.16
N PRO A 196 24.52 -52.57 52.04
CA PRO A 196 25.68 -52.59 52.94
C PRO A 196 25.31 -52.39 54.41
N ALA A 197 24.39 -51.47 54.72
CA ALA A 197 23.93 -51.24 56.09
C ALA A 197 23.23 -52.48 56.67
N GLN A 198 22.41 -53.16 55.88
CA GLN A 198 21.70 -54.37 56.27
C GLN A 198 22.65 -55.57 56.46
N MET A 199 23.67 -55.72 55.60
CA MET A 199 24.71 -56.73 55.78
C MET A 199 25.55 -56.48 57.04
N LEU A 200 25.94 -55.23 57.29
CA LEU A 200 26.69 -54.84 58.49
C LEU A 200 25.86 -55.08 59.76
N ALA A 201 24.58 -54.71 59.76
CA ALA A 201 23.68 -55.00 60.87
C ALA A 201 23.58 -56.51 61.14
N ASN A 202 23.48 -57.34 60.11
CA ASN A 202 23.44 -58.80 60.27
C ASN A 202 24.75 -59.36 60.83
N LEU A 203 25.89 -58.86 60.37
CA LEU A 203 27.22 -59.27 60.85
C LEU A 203 27.39 -58.92 62.34
N VAL A 204 27.05 -57.70 62.75
CA VAL A 204 27.11 -57.26 64.15
C VAL A 204 26.22 -58.14 65.03
N LEU A 205 25.00 -58.45 64.58
CA LEU A 205 24.05 -59.26 65.34
C LEU A 205 24.54 -60.72 65.48
N ARG A 206 25.18 -61.28 64.46
CA ARG A 206 25.82 -62.60 64.55
C ARG A 206 27.04 -62.63 65.46
N LEU A 207 27.82 -61.55 65.50
CA LEU A 207 28.96 -61.42 66.41
C LEU A 207 28.49 -61.33 67.88
N ASP A 208 27.47 -60.54 68.19
CA ASP A 208 26.87 -60.45 69.54
C ASP A 208 26.30 -61.80 70.00
N ILE A 209 25.64 -62.55 69.10
CA ILE A 209 25.19 -63.92 69.40
C ILE A 209 26.38 -64.85 69.69
N ALA A 210 27.44 -64.78 68.88
CA ALA A 210 28.62 -65.62 69.08
C ALA A 210 29.35 -65.29 70.40
N GLU A 211 29.43 -64.02 70.77
CA GLU A 211 30.00 -63.56 72.04
C GLU A 211 29.23 -64.15 73.24
N ARG A 212 27.88 -64.07 73.21
CA ARG A 212 27.01 -64.66 74.24
C ARG A 212 27.02 -66.20 74.31
N MET A 213 27.58 -66.89 73.31
CA MET A 213 27.73 -68.35 73.32
C MET A 213 29.10 -68.80 73.83
N ILE A 214 30.06 -67.88 73.91
CA ILE A 214 31.43 -68.13 74.41
C ILE A 214 31.53 -67.83 75.91
N ASP A 215 30.68 -66.94 76.43
CA ASP A 215 30.39 -66.77 77.87
C ASP A 215 29.40 -67.84 78.40
#